data_AF-A0A3B1CNF4-F1
#
_entry.id   AF-A0A3B1CNF4-F1
#
_cell.length_a   1.000
_cell.length_b   1.000
_cell.length_c   1.000
_cell.angle_alpha   90.00
_cell.angle_beta   90.00
_cell.angle_gamma   90.00
#
_symmetry.space_group_name_H-M   'P 1'
#
loop_
_entity.id
_entity.type
_entity.pdbx_description
1 polymer ?
#
loop_
_entity_poly.entity_id
_entity_poly.type
_entity_poly.pdbx_seq_one_letter_code
_entity_poly.pdbx_strand_id
1 'polypeptide(L)'
;MFELNYFQILCLFWAALGIGSRLLMITLGEGWNKWETEKAYRKDKPKWIYLVCAAGLLLIAYTWYSVFAIPVDYSWIIASLVSLTAIKILMLLFRYDEFREFVALTLNNKNKMNLLNGAVVTFSFVCVAMALFLY
;
A
#
# COMPACT_ATOMS: atom_id res chain seq x y z
N MET A 1 -5.98 12.14 -26.44
CA MET A 1 -5.13 11.72 -25.30
C MET A 1 -6.11 11.27 -24.22
N PHE A 2 -6.08 10.03 -23.73
CA PHE A 2 -6.99 9.61 -22.68
C PHE A 2 -6.67 10.43 -21.42
N GLU A 3 -7.54 11.36 -21.04
CA GLU A 3 -7.42 12.04 -19.75
C GLU A 3 -7.88 11.06 -18.68
N LEU A 4 -6.91 10.43 -18.00
CA LEU A 4 -7.20 9.52 -16.91
C LEU A 4 -7.75 10.33 -15.72
N ASN A 5 -8.87 9.88 -15.17
CA ASN A 5 -9.41 10.51 -13.97
C ASN A 5 -8.57 10.13 -12.73
N TYR A 6 -8.78 10.88 -11.65
CA TYR A 6 -8.07 10.69 -10.39
C TYR A 6 -8.15 9.24 -9.87
N PHE A 7 -9.30 8.57 -9.96
CA PHE A 7 -9.50 7.22 -9.44
C PHE A 7 -8.83 6.14 -10.30
N GLN A 8 -8.79 6.33 -11.63
CA GLN A 8 -7.98 5.51 -12.54
C GLN A 8 -6.49 5.64 -12.19
N ILE A 9 -5.99 6.87 -12.04
CA ILE A 9 -4.59 7.13 -11.65
C ILE A 9 -4.29 6.49 -10.31
N LEU A 10 -5.17 6.62 -9.33
CA LEU A 10 -5.02 6.03 -8.01
C LEU A 10 -4.92 4.50 -8.10
N CYS A 11 -5.79 3.85 -8.87
CA CYS A 11 -5.76 2.41 -9.08
C CYS A 11 -4.46 1.95 -9.76
N LEU A 12 -4.05 2.62 -10.84
CA LEU A 12 -2.81 2.29 -11.55
C LEU A 12 -1.58 2.53 -10.66
N PHE A 13 -1.57 3.58 -9.85
CA PHE A 13 -0.53 3.84 -8.87
C PHE A 13 -0.43 2.71 -7.83
N TRP A 14 -1.54 2.26 -7.26
CA TRP A 14 -1.56 1.14 -6.32
C TRP A 14 -1.13 -0.18 -6.97
N ALA A 15 -1.54 -0.43 -8.21
CA ALA A 15 -1.09 -1.59 -8.97
C ALA A 15 0.42 -1.55 -9.24
N ALA A 16 0.95 -0.40 -9.65
CA ALA A 16 2.37 -0.20 -9.91
C ALA A 16 3.21 -0.39 -8.63
N LEU A 17 2.77 0.16 -7.49
CA LEU A 17 3.42 -0.06 -6.20
C LEU A 17 3.38 -1.53 -5.78
N GLY A 18 2.23 -2.18 -5.93
CA GLY A 18 2.05 -3.59 -5.57
C GLY A 18 2.93 -4.51 -6.41
N ILE A 19 2.88 -4.41 -7.73
CA ILE A 19 3.69 -5.25 -8.63
C ILE A 19 5.18 -4.88 -8.51
N GLY A 20 5.51 -3.58 -8.55
CA GLY A 20 6.89 -3.10 -8.50
C GLY A 20 7.62 -3.50 -7.22
N SER A 21 6.97 -3.34 -6.06
CA SER A 21 7.56 -3.78 -4.79
C SER A 21 7.83 -5.29 -4.76
N ARG A 22 6.95 -6.12 -5.35
CA ARG A 22 7.13 -7.58 -5.39
C ARG A 22 8.24 -7.99 -6.34
N LEU A 23 8.36 -7.34 -7.49
CA LEU A 23 9.49 -7.55 -8.39
C LEU A 23 10.81 -7.22 -7.68
N LEU A 24 10.89 -6.09 -6.98
CA LEU A 24 12.08 -5.73 -6.19
C LEU A 24 12.38 -6.73 -5.07
N MET A 25 11.36 -7.24 -4.39
CA MET A 25 11.54 -8.29 -3.37
C MET A 25 12.11 -9.58 -3.96
N ILE A 26 11.62 -9.99 -5.13
CA ILE A 26 12.11 -11.21 -5.81
C ILE A 26 13.54 -11.02 -6.30
N THR A 27 13.87 -9.85 -6.86
CA THR A 27 15.21 -9.60 -7.42
C THR A 27 16.26 -9.39 -6.33
N LEU A 28 15.92 -8.73 -5.23
CA LEU A 28 16.87 -8.42 -4.15
C LEU A 28 16.90 -9.50 -3.06
N GLY A 29 15.87 -10.35 -2.96
CA GLY A 29 15.83 -11.49 -2.03
C GLY A 29 16.16 -11.12 -0.59
N GLU A 30 17.21 -11.74 -0.04
CA GLU A 30 17.69 -11.44 1.32
C GLU A 30 18.14 -9.98 1.51
N GLY A 31 18.62 -9.33 0.45
CA GLY A 31 18.99 -7.91 0.48
C GLY A 31 17.79 -7.01 0.76
N TRP A 32 16.61 -7.37 0.25
CA TRP A 32 15.36 -6.68 0.58
C TRP A 32 15.01 -6.87 2.05
N ASN A 33 15.07 -8.10 2.56
CA ASN A 33 14.74 -8.41 3.95
C ASN A 33 15.62 -7.63 4.94
N LYS A 34 16.92 -7.57 4.68
CA LYS A 34 17.86 -6.75 5.48
C LYS A 34 17.54 -5.27 5.39
N TRP A 35 17.32 -4.74 4.19
CA TRP A 35 16.95 -3.34 4.02
C TRP A 35 15.64 -2.99 4.76
N GLU A 36 14.63 -3.85 4.68
CA GLU A 36 13.32 -3.62 5.30
C GLU A 36 13.40 -3.66 6.83
N THR A 37 14.20 -4.57 7.41
CA THR A 37 14.32 -4.74 8.87
C THR A 37 15.36 -3.85 9.55
N GLU A 38 16.40 -3.45 8.82
CA GLU A 38 17.52 -2.66 9.37
C GLU A 38 17.44 -1.17 9.01
N LYS A 39 16.88 -0.82 7.85
CA LYS A 39 16.85 0.56 7.36
C LYS A 39 15.45 1.15 7.33
N ALA A 40 14.48 0.44 6.74
CA ALA A 40 13.11 0.92 6.68
C ALA A 40 12.45 0.86 8.08
N TYR A 41 12.43 -0.31 8.71
CA TYR A 41 11.80 -0.53 10.01
C TYR A 41 12.84 -0.87 11.09
N ARG A 42 13.81 0.03 11.26
CA ARG A 42 14.86 -0.09 12.28
C ARG A 42 14.28 -0.07 13.71
N LYS A 43 15.07 -0.52 14.69
CA LYS A 43 14.64 -0.61 16.10
C LYS A 43 14.12 0.73 16.65
N ASP A 44 14.86 1.82 16.44
CA ASP A 44 14.42 3.16 16.81
C ASP A 44 13.51 3.72 15.72
N LYS A 45 12.24 4.00 16.06
CA LYS A 45 11.25 4.47 15.09
C LYS A 45 11.78 5.67 14.28
N PRO A 46 12.04 5.49 12.97
CA PRO A 46 12.54 6.58 12.14
C PRO A 46 11.55 7.73 12.06
N LYS A 47 12.06 8.97 12.06
CA LYS A 47 11.22 10.17 11.92
C LYS A 47 10.49 10.23 10.57
N TRP A 48 11.07 9.65 9.52
CA TRP A 48 10.46 9.60 8.17
C TRP A 48 9.14 8.83 8.15
N ILE A 49 8.91 7.92 9.12
CA ILE A 49 7.63 7.20 9.25
C ILE A 49 6.48 8.16 9.54
N TYR A 50 6.70 9.20 10.37
CA TYR A 50 5.66 10.20 10.64
C TYR A 50 5.25 10.94 9.35
N LEU A 51 6.22 11.28 8.51
CA LEU A 51 5.96 11.93 7.23
C LEU A 51 5.13 11.03 6.30
N VAL A 52 5.49 9.74 6.18
CA VAL A 52 4.73 8.79 5.34
C VAL A 52 3.34 8.53 5.90
N CYS A 53 3.20 8.42 7.22
CA CYS A 53 1.91 8.22 7.85
C CYS A 53 1.01 9.44 7.65
N ALA A 54 1.55 10.65 7.80
CA ALA A 54 0.81 11.88 7.51
C ALA A 54 0.39 11.95 6.03
N ALA A 55 1.31 11.68 5.10
CA ALA A 55 1.01 11.65 3.67
C ALA A 55 -0.06 10.59 3.32
N GLY A 56 0.01 9.41 3.93
CA GLY A 56 -0.98 8.35 3.75
C GLY A 56 -2.37 8.72 4.27
N LEU A 57 -2.46 9.34 5.44
CA LEU A 57 -3.74 9.84 5.98
C LEU A 57 -4.31 10.97 5.13
N LEU A 58 -3.46 11.88 4.65
CA LEU A 58 -3.88 12.94 3.73
C LEU A 58 -4.38 12.37 2.40
N LEU A 59 -3.71 11.35 1.86
CA LEU A 59 -4.17 10.67 0.65
C LEU A 59 -5.54 10.04 0.86
N ILE A 60 -5.78 9.37 1.99
CA ILE A 60 -7.09 8.78 2.33
C ILE A 60 -8.16 9.88 2.44
N ALA A 61 -7.87 10.95 3.18
CA ALA A 61 -8.80 12.07 3.35
C ALA A 61 -9.14 12.74 2.01
N TYR A 62 -8.13 12.99 1.18
CA TYR A 62 -8.31 13.55 -0.16
C TYR A 62 -9.10 12.61 -1.06
N THR A 63 -8.84 11.30 -1.00
CA THR A 63 -9.60 10.30 -1.77
C THR A 63 -11.09 10.36 -1.44
N TRP A 64 -11.45 10.41 -0.15
CA TRP A 64 -12.84 10.56 0.27
C TRP A 64 -13.44 11.91 -0.11
N TYR A 65 -12.68 13.00 0.00
CA TYR A 65 -13.12 14.30 -0.51
C TYR A 65 -13.45 14.22 -2.00
N SER A 66 -12.59 13.58 -2.80
CA SER A 66 -12.80 13.39 -4.24
C SER A 66 -14.03 12.53 -4.56
N VAL A 67 -14.39 11.56 -3.71
CA VAL A 67 -15.63 10.75 -3.89
C VAL A 67 -16.86 11.65 -3.84
N PHE A 68 -16.88 12.66 -2.96
CA PHE A 68 -18.00 13.59 -2.86
C PHE A 68 -17.93 14.76 -3.85
N ALA A 69 -16.73 15.12 -4.30
CA ALA A 69 -16.51 16.29 -5.15
C ALA A 69 -16.52 15.98 -6.67
N ILE A 70 -16.17 14.75 -7.08
CA ILE A 70 -16.03 14.37 -8.48
C ILE A 70 -17.09 13.32 -8.83
N PRO A 71 -17.93 13.53 -9.86
CA PRO A 71 -18.98 12.59 -10.25
C PRO A 71 -18.41 11.40 -11.02
N VAL A 72 -17.68 10.53 -10.33
CA VAL A 72 -17.21 9.23 -10.87
C VAL A 72 -17.96 8.11 -10.17
N ASP A 73 -18.67 7.32 -10.96
CA ASP A 73 -19.43 6.18 -10.49
C ASP A 73 -18.52 5.17 -9.77
N TYR A 74 -19.04 4.57 -8.70
CA TYR A 74 -18.35 3.53 -7.91
C TYR A 74 -17.00 3.96 -7.29
N SER A 75 -16.65 5.25 -7.30
CA SER A 75 -15.41 5.78 -6.71
C SER A 75 -15.22 5.45 -5.22
N TRP A 76 -16.32 5.24 -4.50
CA TRP A 76 -16.32 4.79 -3.10
C TRP A 76 -15.66 3.41 -2.90
N ILE A 77 -15.60 2.55 -3.93
CA ILE A 77 -14.98 1.22 -3.83
C ILE A 77 -13.48 1.36 -3.59
N ILE A 78 -12.77 2.09 -4.46
CA ILE A 78 -11.33 2.31 -4.26
C ILE A 78 -11.05 3.13 -3.01
N ALA A 79 -11.90 4.11 -2.66
CA ALA A 79 -11.75 4.87 -1.42
C ALA A 79 -11.81 3.98 -0.17
N SER A 80 -12.71 3.00 -0.17
CA SER A 80 -12.84 2.01 0.91
C SER A 80 -11.60 1.10 0.98
N LEU A 81 -11.11 0.61 -0.16
CA LEU A 81 -9.90 -0.21 -0.24
C LEU A 81 -8.66 0.55 0.24
N VAL A 82 -8.51 1.81 -0.18
CA VAL A 82 -7.41 2.68 0.26
C VAL A 82 -7.52 2.98 1.76
N SER A 83 -8.73 3.07 2.30
CA SER A 83 -8.94 3.25 3.75
C SER A 83 -8.47 2.04 4.58
N LEU A 84 -8.43 0.83 4.03
CA LEU A 84 -7.85 -0.31 4.72
C LEU A 84 -6.35 -0.11 5.02
N THR A 85 -5.66 0.73 4.23
CA THR A 85 -4.26 1.09 4.52
C THR A 85 -4.11 1.95 5.78
N ALA A 86 -5.19 2.60 6.24
CA ALA A 86 -5.20 3.32 7.51
C ALA A 86 -4.84 2.39 8.67
N ILE A 87 -5.26 1.13 8.65
CA ILE A 87 -4.92 0.15 9.69
C ILE A 87 -3.40 0.03 9.80
N LYS A 88 -2.70 -0.09 8.66
CA LYS A 88 -1.24 -0.17 8.61
C LYS A 88 -0.58 1.12 9.10
N ILE A 89 -1.13 2.28 8.72
CA ILE A 89 -0.64 3.59 9.18
C ILE A 89 -0.79 3.74 10.69
N LEU A 90 -1.95 3.38 11.25
CA LEU A 90 -2.21 3.47 12.68
C LEU A 90 -1.30 2.54 13.49
N MET A 91 -1.06 1.32 12.98
CA MET A 91 -0.06 0.41 13.56
C MET A 91 1.34 1.04 13.54
N LEU A 92 1.78 1.61 12.42
CA LEU A 92 3.07 2.30 12.33
C LEU A 92 3.18 3.52 13.26
N LEU A 93 2.09 4.24 13.48
CA LEU A 93 2.07 5.42 14.34
C LEU A 93 2.08 5.07 15.83
N PHE A 94 1.18 4.18 16.26
CA PHE A 94 0.89 3.96 17.67
C PHE A 94 1.43 2.64 18.23
N ARG A 95 1.71 1.66 17.36
CA ARG A 95 2.12 0.29 17.73
C ARG A 95 3.31 -0.17 16.89
N TYR A 96 4.35 0.67 16.89
CA TYR A 96 5.48 0.50 15.98
C TYR A 96 6.27 -0.79 16.24
N ASP A 97 6.48 -1.14 17.51
CA ASP A 97 7.23 -2.34 17.88
C ASP A 97 6.49 -3.61 17.44
N GLU A 98 5.16 -3.66 17.62
CA GLU A 98 4.34 -4.79 17.16
C GLU A 98 4.24 -4.84 15.65
N PHE A 99 4.19 -3.69 14.97
CA PHE A 99 4.30 -3.64 13.52
C PHE A 99 5.63 -4.22 13.04
N ARG A 100 6.74 -3.86 13.69
CA ARG A 100 8.08 -4.36 13.34
C ARG A 100 8.21 -5.86 13.59
N GLU A 101 7.66 -6.36 14.69
CA GLU A 101 7.59 -7.79 14.96
C GLU A 101 6.78 -8.53 13.89
N PHE A 102 5.61 -8.00 13.51
CA PHE A 102 4.80 -8.54 12.42
C PHE A 102 5.57 -8.62 11.09
N VAL A 103 6.31 -7.57 10.74
CA VAL A 103 7.15 -7.55 9.53
C VAL A 103 8.22 -8.64 9.61
N ALA A 104 8.96 -8.73 10.72
CA ALA A 104 10.00 -9.74 10.90
C ALA A 104 9.44 -11.17 10.83
N LEU A 105 8.29 -11.42 11.48
CA LEU A 105 7.62 -12.73 11.44
C LEU A 105 7.09 -13.08 10.04
N THR A 106 6.67 -12.09 9.25
CA THR A 106 6.16 -12.30 7.89
C THR A 106 7.29 -12.58 6.92
N LEU A 107 8.38 -11.81 6.98
CA LEU A 107 9.55 -11.98 6.12
C LEU A 107 10.27 -13.31 6.37
N ASN A 108 10.33 -13.76 7.63
CA ASN A 108 10.99 -15.02 8.00
C ASN A 108 10.09 -16.26 7.82
N ASN A 109 8.83 -16.10 7.44
CA ASN A 109 7.90 -17.20 7.23
C ASN A 109 7.43 -17.27 5.78
N LYS A 110 7.94 -18.27 5.03
CA LYS A 110 7.63 -18.46 3.61
C LYS A 110 6.13 -18.55 3.31
N ASN A 111 5.35 -19.20 4.16
CA ASN A 111 3.90 -19.33 3.95
C ASN A 111 3.19 -17.97 4.10
N LYS A 112 3.54 -17.19 5.13
CA LYS A 112 3.00 -15.84 5.33
C LYS A 112 3.42 -14.89 4.21
N MET A 113 4.68 -14.98 3.77
CA MET A 113 5.19 -14.17 2.67
C MET A 113 4.51 -14.52 1.35
N ASN A 114 4.31 -15.79 1.05
CA ASN A 114 3.58 -16.23 -0.15
C ASN A 114 2.11 -15.78 -0.13
N LEU A 115 1.44 -15.87 1.03
CA LEU A 115 0.09 -15.37 1.20
C LEU A 115 0.02 -13.85 0.96
N LEU A 116 0.96 -13.09 1.54
CA LEU A 116 1.05 -11.64 1.33
C LEU A 116 1.32 -11.29 -0.13
N ASN A 117 2.23 -11.99 -0.79
CA ASN A 117 2.54 -11.79 -2.19
C ASN A 117 1.32 -12.07 -3.08
N GLY A 118 0.63 -13.20 -2.86
CA GLY A 118 -0.59 -13.55 -3.58
C GLY A 118 -1.70 -12.53 -3.38
N ALA A 119 -1.92 -12.07 -2.15
CA ALA A 119 -2.90 -11.04 -1.83
C ALA A 119 -2.59 -9.71 -2.53
N VAL A 120 -1.34 -9.27 -2.51
CA VAL A 120 -0.93 -8.00 -3.16
C VAL A 120 -1.01 -8.10 -4.68
N VAL A 121 -0.58 -9.20 -5.29
CA VAL A 121 -0.69 -9.39 -6.75
C VAL A 121 -2.16 -9.41 -7.18
N THR A 122 -3.01 -10.13 -6.44
CA THR A 122 -4.46 -10.17 -6.71
C THR A 122 -5.06 -8.78 -6.60
N PHE A 123 -4.74 -8.05 -5.53
CA PHE A 123 -5.18 -6.66 -5.34
C PHE A 123 -4.72 -5.76 -6.49
N SER A 124 -3.46 -5.85 -6.92
CA SER A 124 -2.95 -5.07 -8.05
C SER A 124 -3.69 -5.39 -9.35
N PHE A 125 -4.00 -6.66 -9.62
CA PHE A 125 -4.78 -7.03 -10.81
C PHE A 125 -6.21 -6.47 -10.75
N VAL A 126 -6.85 -6.53 -9.58
CA VAL A 126 -8.17 -5.91 -9.34
C VAL A 126 -8.11 -4.41 -9.57
N CYS A 127 -7.08 -3.71 -9.08
CA CYS A 127 -6.89 -2.29 -9.33
C CYS A 127 -6.74 -1.97 -10.83
N VAL A 128 -5.96 -2.75 -11.59
CA VAL A 128 -5.85 -2.57 -13.05
C VAL A 128 -7.21 -2.79 -13.72
N ALA A 129 -7.94 -3.83 -13.35
CA ALA A 129 -9.28 -4.08 -13.91
C ALA A 129 -10.25 -2.93 -13.58
N MET A 130 -10.25 -2.43 -12.34
CA MET A 130 -11.07 -1.27 -11.95
C MET A 130 -10.69 -0.01 -12.76
N ALA A 131 -9.40 0.25 -12.96
CA ALA A 131 -8.94 1.40 -13.73
C ALA A 131 -9.34 1.37 -15.21
N LEU A 132 -9.53 0.17 -15.79
CA LEU A 132 -9.83 0.01 -17.22
C LEU A 132 -11.32 -0.17 -17.51
N PHE A 133 -12.07 -0.77 -16.58
CA PHE A 133 -13.46 -1.20 -16.81
C PHE A 133 -14.49 -0.55 -15.89
N LEU A 134 -14.07 0.06 -14.77
CA LEU A 134 -14.99 0.65 -13.78
C LEU A 134 -14.92 2.18 -13.75
N TYR A 135 -13.71 2.75 -13.81
CA TYR A 135 -13.44 4.19 -13.80
C TYR A 135 -12.94 4.66 -15.15
#